data_AF-A0A4R6EXV8-F1
#
_entry.id   AF-A0A4R6EXV8-F1
#
_cell.length_a   1.000
_cell.length_b   1.000
_cell.length_c   1.000
_cell.angle_alpha   90.00
_cell.angle_beta   90.00
_cell.angle_gamma   90.00
#
_symmetry.space_group_name_H-M   'P 1'
#
loop_
_entity.id
_entity.type
_entity.pdbx_description
1 polymer ?
#
loop_
_entity_poly.entity_id
_entity_poly.type
_entity_poly.pdbx_seq_one_letter_code
_entity_poly.pdbx_strand_id
1 'polypeptide(L)'
;MKTLDEVLRERRGMTPLPVTLTSAQAAAPDEHIFELQKLGDFANRYCLSPGKPGKKPMLDGHFLFVVLADEPHKLYCGVSAFKVKAQNKDFVVAGHTSLSKRADVMYAGDIIFVRGTLQEWTNGSGHYLPPARAHHTNLLPALRRLLPVTKFREHISVMAL
;
A
#
# COMPACT_ATOMS: atom_id res chain seq x y z
N MET A 1 -1.44 -0.05 -26.95
CA MET A 1 -1.97 -1.07 -26.01
C MET A 1 -0.92 -2.17 -25.95
N LYS A 2 -0.54 -2.65 -24.75
CA LYS A 2 0.48 -3.71 -24.64
C LYS A 2 -0.04 -5.02 -25.22
N THR A 3 0.85 -5.83 -25.77
CA THR A 3 0.51 -7.20 -26.22
C THR A 3 0.36 -8.14 -25.03
N LEU A 4 -0.30 -9.29 -25.21
CA LEU A 4 -0.40 -10.32 -24.18
C LEU A 4 1.00 -10.79 -23.74
N ASP A 5 1.92 -10.96 -24.67
CA ASP A 5 3.30 -11.38 -24.37
C ASP A 5 4.08 -10.35 -23.55
N GLU A 6 3.90 -9.06 -23.83
CA GLU A 6 4.48 -7.98 -23.03
C GLU A 6 3.96 -8.01 -21.60
N VAL A 7 2.64 -8.20 -21.42
CA VAL A 7 2.02 -8.31 -20.09
C VAL A 7 2.51 -9.55 -19.36
N LEU A 8 2.61 -10.70 -20.03
CA LEU A 8 3.11 -11.94 -19.44
C LEU A 8 4.58 -11.84 -19.06
N ARG A 9 5.40 -11.16 -19.87
CA ARG A 9 6.82 -10.92 -19.58
C ARG A 9 6.99 -10.02 -18.36
N GLU A 10 6.22 -8.94 -18.26
CA GLU A 10 6.23 -8.07 -17.08
C GLU A 10 5.85 -8.84 -15.82
N ARG A 11 4.81 -9.69 -15.90
CA ARG A 11 4.41 -10.54 -14.75
C ARG A 11 5.48 -11.52 -14.33
N ARG A 12 6.24 -12.12 -15.27
CA ARG A 12 7.37 -13.01 -14.93
C ARG A 12 8.53 -12.29 -14.24
N GLY A 13 8.66 -10.97 -14.44
CA GLY A 13 9.68 -10.15 -13.79
C GLY A 13 9.31 -9.68 -12.37
N MET A 14 8.06 -9.87 -11.95
CA MET A 14 7.61 -9.52 -10.60
C MET A 14 8.12 -10.57 -9.61
N THR A 15 8.76 -10.11 -8.54
CA THR A 15 9.30 -10.99 -7.50
C THR A 15 8.60 -10.69 -6.16
N PRO A 16 7.87 -11.66 -5.58
CA PRO A 16 7.30 -11.49 -4.23
C PRO A 16 8.38 -11.18 -3.20
N LEU A 17 8.03 -10.34 -2.23
CA LEU A 17 8.85 -9.95 -1.10
C LEU A 17 8.34 -10.67 0.15
N PRO A 18 9.11 -11.59 0.72
CA PRO A 18 8.74 -12.25 1.98
C PRO A 18 8.94 -11.30 3.16
N VAL A 19 8.32 -11.64 4.28
CA VAL A 19 8.59 -10.96 5.56
C VAL A 19 10.06 -11.16 5.95
N THR A 20 10.79 -10.06 6.08
CA THR A 20 12.22 -10.06 6.47
C THR A 20 12.41 -9.96 7.98
N LEU A 21 11.70 -9.02 8.64
CA LEU A 21 11.75 -8.88 10.10
C LEU A 21 10.55 -9.59 10.74
N THR A 22 10.83 -10.48 11.70
CA THR A 22 9.81 -11.40 12.24
C THR A 22 9.16 -10.94 13.54
N SER A 23 9.46 -9.72 14.02
CA SER A 23 8.81 -9.20 15.23
C SER A 23 7.29 -9.26 15.11
N ALA A 24 6.65 -9.65 16.22
CA ALA A 24 5.24 -10.02 16.21
C ALA A 24 4.35 -8.78 16.07
N GLN A 25 3.47 -8.81 15.07
CA GLN A 25 2.34 -7.89 14.94
C GLN A 25 1.08 -8.73 14.85
N ALA A 26 0.07 -8.42 15.68
CA ALA A 26 -1.22 -9.08 15.58
C ALA A 26 -1.86 -8.78 14.20
N ALA A 27 -2.51 -9.78 13.61
CA ALA A 27 -3.22 -9.60 12.34
C ALA A 27 -4.30 -8.52 12.49
N ALA A 28 -4.41 -7.64 11.49
CA ALA A 28 -5.46 -6.64 11.48
C ALA A 28 -6.83 -7.32 11.30
N PRO A 29 -7.89 -6.84 11.98
CA PRO A 29 -9.26 -7.25 11.68
C PRO A 29 -9.61 -6.90 10.22
N ASP A 30 -10.44 -7.72 9.57
CA ASP A 30 -10.83 -7.51 8.15
C ASP A 30 -11.46 -6.12 7.93
N GLU A 31 -12.22 -5.64 8.92
CA GLU A 31 -12.88 -4.34 8.92
C GLU A 31 -11.90 -3.15 8.98
N HIS A 32 -10.61 -3.39 9.23
CA HIS A 32 -9.55 -2.37 9.21
C HIS A 32 -8.70 -2.43 7.93
N ILE A 33 -9.02 -3.34 7.02
CA ILE A 33 -8.32 -3.54 5.75
C ILE A 33 -9.21 -3.07 4.62
N PHE A 34 -8.74 -2.08 3.87
CA PHE A 34 -9.54 -1.43 2.83
C PHE A 34 -8.81 -1.47 1.49
N GLU A 35 -9.54 -1.74 0.41
CA GLU A 35 -8.99 -1.58 -0.94
C GLU A 35 -8.99 -0.08 -1.30
N LEU A 36 -7.85 0.43 -1.77
CA LEU A 36 -7.74 1.78 -2.29
C LEU A 36 -8.19 1.84 -3.75
N GLN A 37 -9.08 2.76 -4.05
CA GLN A 37 -9.58 2.99 -5.40
C GLN A 37 -9.50 4.47 -5.76
N LYS A 38 -9.43 4.75 -7.06
CA LYS A 38 -9.44 6.11 -7.61
C LYS A 38 -10.81 6.40 -8.21
N LEU A 39 -11.40 7.56 -7.87
CA LEU A 39 -12.74 7.95 -8.33
C LEU A 39 -12.71 8.57 -9.74
N GLY A 40 -12.23 7.80 -10.71
CA GLY A 40 -12.05 8.21 -12.10
C GLY A 40 -10.63 8.70 -12.41
N ASP A 41 -10.23 8.61 -13.67
CA ASP A 41 -8.85 8.88 -14.08
C ASP A 41 -8.44 10.36 -13.93
N PHE A 42 -9.41 11.27 -14.10
CA PHE A 42 -9.20 12.72 -14.04
C PHE A 42 -9.41 13.32 -12.64
N ALA A 43 -10.08 12.60 -11.74
CA ALA A 43 -10.24 13.07 -10.37
C ALA A 43 -8.99 12.67 -9.56
N ASN A 44 -8.31 13.65 -8.97
CA ASN A 44 -7.25 13.37 -7.98
C ASN A 44 -7.86 13.02 -6.60
N ARG A 45 -8.95 12.22 -6.61
CA ARG A 45 -9.71 11.80 -5.44
C ARG A 45 -9.73 10.30 -5.34
N TYR A 46 -9.50 9.85 -4.13
CA TYR A 46 -9.43 8.43 -3.78
C TYR A 46 -10.60 8.07 -2.88
N CYS A 47 -10.94 6.79 -2.85
CA CYS A 47 -11.85 6.23 -1.87
C CYS A 47 -11.29 4.91 -1.33
N LEU A 48 -11.76 4.57 -0.13
CA LEU A 48 -11.58 3.26 0.46
C LEU A 48 -12.86 2.46 0.22
N SER A 49 -12.68 1.29 -0.41
CA SER A 49 -13.72 0.27 -0.55
C SER A 49 -13.51 -0.77 0.56
N PRO A 50 -14.49 -0.98 1.44
CA PRO A 50 -14.35 -1.99 2.49
C PRO A 50 -14.64 -3.38 1.90
N GLY A 51 -13.94 -4.40 2.40
CA GLY A 51 -14.25 -5.80 2.03
C GLY A 51 -15.61 -6.28 2.54
N LYS A 52 -16.19 -5.57 3.52
CA LYS A 52 -17.53 -5.80 4.10
C LYS A 52 -18.25 -4.46 4.30
N PRO A 53 -19.60 -4.38 4.19
CA PRO A 53 -20.33 -3.15 4.51
C PRO A 53 -20.02 -2.67 5.94
N GLY A 54 -19.71 -1.39 6.11
CA GLY A 54 -19.32 -0.85 7.41
C GLY A 54 -18.81 0.59 7.37
N LYS A 55 -18.40 1.09 8.55
CA LYS A 55 -17.71 2.38 8.65
C LYS A 55 -16.32 2.27 8.00
N LYS A 56 -15.82 3.39 7.48
CA LYS A 56 -14.48 3.50 6.91
C LYS A 56 -13.79 4.76 7.41
N PRO A 57 -12.45 4.76 7.51
CA PRO A 57 -11.71 5.96 7.89
C PRO A 57 -11.82 7.03 6.81
N MET A 58 -11.64 8.28 7.21
CA MET A 58 -11.47 9.38 6.27
C MET A 58 -10.07 9.31 5.66
N LEU A 59 -9.94 9.45 4.34
CA LEU A 59 -8.64 9.54 3.66
C LEU A 59 -7.96 10.89 3.94
N ASP A 60 -7.47 11.04 5.17
CA ASP A 60 -6.80 12.24 5.66
C ASP A 60 -5.82 11.84 6.77
N GLY A 61 -4.53 11.97 6.52
CA GLY A 61 -3.45 11.50 7.40
C GLY A 61 -2.58 10.40 6.80
N HIS A 62 -1.90 9.66 7.68
CA HIS A 62 -0.96 8.60 7.33
C HIS A 62 -1.64 7.23 7.31
N PHE A 63 -1.36 6.49 6.24
CA PHE A 63 -1.81 5.14 6.03
C PHE A 63 -0.63 4.26 5.66
N LEU A 64 -0.75 2.98 5.95
CA LEU A 64 0.13 1.94 5.46
C LEU A 64 -0.53 1.30 4.25
N PHE A 65 0.25 0.84 3.28
CA PHE A 65 -0.27 0.04 2.18
C PHE A 65 0.54 -1.22 1.89
N VAL A 66 -0.15 -2.22 1.35
CA VAL A 66 0.45 -3.44 0.79
C VAL A 66 -0.21 -3.80 -0.54
N VAL A 67 0.57 -4.40 -1.43
CA VAL A 67 0.10 -5.08 -2.64
C VAL A 67 0.43 -6.54 -2.43
N LEU A 68 -0.55 -7.39 -2.19
CA LEU A 68 -0.31 -8.81 -1.90
C LEU A 68 0.23 -9.55 -3.14
N ALA A 69 1.01 -10.61 -2.92
CA ALA A 69 1.57 -11.41 -4.00
C ALA A 69 0.51 -12.23 -4.76
N ASP A 70 -0.52 -12.71 -4.07
CA ASP A 70 -1.66 -13.45 -4.62
C ASP A 70 -2.70 -12.54 -5.30
N GLU A 71 -2.80 -11.29 -4.84
CA GLU A 71 -3.69 -10.27 -5.41
C GLU A 71 -2.92 -9.03 -5.93
N PRO A 72 -2.01 -9.17 -6.92
CA PRO A 72 -1.08 -8.11 -7.34
C PRO A 72 -1.76 -6.95 -8.11
N HIS A 73 -3.07 -7.03 -8.28
CA HIS A 73 -3.90 -6.03 -8.94
C HIS A 73 -4.61 -5.09 -7.96
N LYS A 74 -4.51 -5.36 -6.65
CA LYS A 74 -5.14 -4.57 -5.59
C LYS A 74 -4.10 -3.92 -4.71
N LEU A 75 -4.48 -2.79 -4.13
CA LEU A 75 -3.70 -2.11 -3.10
C LEU A 75 -4.57 -2.01 -1.86
N TYR A 76 -4.11 -2.62 -0.79
CA TYR A 76 -4.77 -2.60 0.50
C TYR A 76 -4.15 -1.55 1.41
N CYS A 77 -4.99 -0.81 2.12
CA CYS A 77 -4.62 0.24 3.06
C CYS A 77 -5.12 -0.09 4.46
N GLY A 78 -4.35 0.33 5.47
CA GLY A 78 -4.74 0.39 6.87
C GLY A 78 -4.29 1.72 7.49
N VAL A 79 -4.98 2.19 8.54
CA VAL A 79 -4.61 3.44 9.21
C VAL A 79 -3.31 3.23 9.99
N SER A 80 -2.32 4.10 9.76
CA SER A 80 -1.07 4.07 10.52
C SER A 80 -1.29 4.59 11.93
N ALA A 81 -0.69 3.94 12.93
CA ALA A 81 -0.64 4.46 14.30
C ALA A 81 0.14 5.79 14.39
N PHE A 82 1.07 6.02 13.46
CA PHE A 82 1.87 7.23 13.42
C PHE A 82 1.03 8.44 13.01
N LYS A 83 1.00 9.47 13.88
CA LYS A 83 0.26 10.73 13.66
C LYS A 83 -1.20 10.51 13.25
N VAL A 84 -1.85 9.49 13.81
CA VAL A 84 -3.26 9.20 13.54
C VAL A 84 -4.15 10.38 13.95
N LYS A 85 -5.05 10.78 13.04
CA LYS A 85 -6.07 11.80 13.34
C LYS A 85 -7.21 11.21 14.16
N ALA A 86 -7.84 12.01 15.02
CA ALA A 86 -8.86 11.56 15.96
C ALA A 86 -9.98 10.73 15.31
N GLN A 87 -10.46 11.14 14.14
CA GLN A 87 -11.53 10.46 13.39
C GLN A 87 -11.16 9.07 12.86
N ASN A 88 -9.86 8.72 12.82
CA ASN A 88 -9.37 7.47 12.25
C ASN A 88 -8.80 6.51 13.33
N LYS A 89 -8.82 6.90 14.61
CA LYS A 89 -8.20 6.13 15.71
C LYS A 89 -8.73 4.69 15.80
N ASP A 90 -10.02 4.50 15.54
CA ASP A 90 -10.68 3.20 15.66
C ASP A 90 -10.26 2.21 14.56
N PHE A 91 -9.57 2.66 13.50
CA PHE A 91 -9.17 1.84 12.35
C PHE A 91 -7.67 1.52 12.29
N VAL A 92 -6.93 1.84 13.36
CA VAL A 92 -5.47 1.66 13.40
C VAL A 92 -5.11 0.19 13.23
N VAL A 93 -4.07 -0.06 12.43
CA VAL A 93 -3.42 -1.37 12.29
C VAL A 93 -2.03 -1.33 12.90
N ALA A 94 -1.51 -2.49 13.33
CA ALA A 94 -0.23 -2.56 14.03
C ALA A 94 0.99 -2.34 13.11
N GLY A 95 0.83 -2.53 11.80
CA GLY A 95 1.91 -2.37 10.81
C GLY A 95 1.62 -3.06 9.48
N HIS A 96 2.61 -3.11 8.58
CA HIS A 96 2.44 -3.78 7.28
C HIS A 96 2.20 -5.29 7.41
N THR A 97 2.85 -5.97 8.36
CA THR A 97 2.64 -7.42 8.53
C THR A 97 1.31 -7.73 9.23
N SER A 98 0.78 -6.80 10.00
CA SER A 98 -0.60 -6.82 10.50
C SER A 98 -1.59 -6.72 9.33
N LEU A 99 -1.36 -5.77 8.42
CA LEU A 99 -2.21 -5.50 7.25
C LEU A 99 -2.20 -6.65 6.23
N SER A 100 -1.03 -7.23 5.94
CA SER A 100 -0.90 -8.36 5.01
C SER A 100 -1.19 -9.72 5.64
N LYS A 101 -1.43 -9.76 6.95
CA LYS A 101 -1.48 -11.01 7.73
C LYS A 101 -0.25 -11.88 7.50
N ARG A 102 0.91 -11.23 7.37
CA ARG A 102 2.23 -11.83 7.11
C ARG A 102 2.37 -12.56 5.77
N ALA A 103 1.43 -12.40 4.84
CA ALA A 103 1.56 -12.91 3.48
C ALA A 103 2.70 -12.22 2.73
N ASP A 104 3.20 -12.85 1.67
CA ASP A 104 4.16 -12.21 0.77
C ASP A 104 3.50 -11.04 0.04
N VAL A 105 4.28 -9.99 -0.23
CA VAL A 105 3.80 -8.78 -0.91
C VAL A 105 4.59 -8.54 -2.18
N MET A 106 3.96 -7.99 -3.21
CA MET A 106 4.70 -7.40 -4.33
C MET A 106 5.37 -6.08 -3.91
N TYR A 107 4.71 -5.31 -3.04
CA TYR A 107 5.21 -4.03 -2.56
C TYR A 107 4.51 -3.62 -1.27
N ALA A 108 5.18 -2.81 -0.44
CA ALA A 108 4.61 -2.25 0.78
C ALA A 108 5.23 -0.87 1.05
N GLY A 109 4.50 -0.01 1.76
CA GLY A 109 5.01 1.33 2.03
C GLY A 109 4.05 2.19 2.84
N ASP A 110 4.40 3.47 2.99
CA ASP A 110 3.52 4.47 3.57
C ASP A 110 2.82 5.28 2.47
N ILE A 111 1.63 5.78 2.77
CA ILE A 111 0.86 6.64 1.88
C ILE A 111 0.18 7.75 2.68
N ILE A 112 0.28 8.98 2.18
CA ILE A 112 -0.21 10.18 2.85
C ILE A 112 -1.34 10.79 2.03
N PHE A 113 -2.49 10.96 2.67
CA PHE A 113 -3.63 11.65 2.11
C PHE A 113 -3.90 12.98 2.80
N VAL A 114 -4.34 13.97 2.05
CA VAL A 114 -4.91 15.22 2.56
C VAL A 114 -6.27 15.40 1.91
N ARG A 115 -7.32 15.36 2.74
CA ARG A 115 -8.73 15.56 2.31
C ARG A 115 -9.12 14.71 1.08
N GLY A 116 -8.72 13.44 1.06
CA GLY A 116 -9.04 12.48 -0.01
C GLY A 116 -8.10 12.51 -1.22
N THR A 117 -7.09 13.36 -1.22
CA THR A 117 -6.09 13.46 -2.29
C THR A 117 -4.76 12.89 -1.85
N LEU A 118 -4.15 12.06 -2.71
CA LEU A 118 -2.81 11.52 -2.51
C LEU A 118 -1.78 12.65 -2.58
N GLN A 119 -1.03 12.82 -1.49
CA GLN A 119 0.09 13.76 -1.43
C GLN A 119 1.42 13.08 -1.73
N GLU A 120 1.64 11.92 -1.13
CA GLU A 120 2.92 11.22 -1.16
C GLU A 120 2.74 9.72 -0.89
N TRP A 121 3.64 8.90 -1.44
CA TRP A 121 3.80 7.51 -1.05
C TRP A 121 5.26 7.08 -1.11
N THR A 122 5.63 6.05 -0.35
CA THR A 122 7.01 5.63 -0.15
C THR A 122 7.19 4.12 -0.28
N ASN A 123 8.44 3.65 -0.19
CA ASN A 123 8.80 2.25 0.05
C ASN A 123 9.03 1.94 1.55
N GLY A 124 8.49 2.78 2.44
CA GLY A 124 8.66 2.67 3.88
C GLY A 124 7.92 1.48 4.46
N SER A 125 8.58 0.32 4.54
CA SER A 125 8.09 -0.82 5.29
C SER A 125 9.23 -1.53 5.99
N GLY A 126 9.29 -1.44 7.32
CA GLY A 126 10.39 -2.02 8.10
C GLY A 126 10.48 -3.54 8.01
N HIS A 127 9.38 -4.23 7.72
CA HIS A 127 9.33 -5.70 7.70
C HIS A 127 9.52 -6.31 6.31
N TYR A 128 9.15 -5.60 5.23
CA TYR A 128 9.32 -6.08 3.86
C TYR A 128 10.49 -5.43 3.13
N LEU A 129 10.93 -4.25 3.59
CA LEU A 129 12.08 -3.50 3.09
C LEU A 129 12.14 -3.44 1.54
N PRO A 130 11.05 -3.03 0.85
CA PRO A 130 11.04 -3.02 -0.60
C PRO A 130 12.13 -2.09 -1.13
N PRO A 131 12.98 -2.56 -2.07
CA PRO A 131 13.93 -1.69 -2.75
C PRO A 131 13.19 -0.56 -3.46
N ALA A 132 13.69 0.68 -3.35
CA ALA A 132 13.02 1.84 -3.94
C ALA A 132 12.70 1.63 -5.44
N ARG A 133 13.62 1.05 -6.20
CA ARG A 133 13.41 0.76 -7.64
C ARG A 133 12.32 -0.27 -7.95
N ALA A 134 11.92 -1.11 -7.00
CA ALA A 134 10.99 -2.21 -7.25
C ALA A 134 9.58 -1.71 -7.58
N HIS A 135 9.22 -0.45 -7.31
CA HIS A 135 7.94 0.08 -7.80
C HIS A 135 7.83 0.15 -9.33
N HIS A 136 8.95 0.13 -10.06
CA HIS A 136 8.97 0.06 -11.52
C HIS A 136 8.74 -1.35 -12.08
N THR A 137 8.91 -2.39 -11.27
CA THR A 137 8.83 -3.79 -11.71
C THR A 137 7.70 -4.54 -11.03
N ASN A 138 7.51 -4.34 -9.72
CA ASN A 138 6.56 -5.07 -8.88
C ASN A 138 5.16 -4.43 -8.78
N LEU A 139 4.92 -3.29 -9.43
CA LEU A 139 3.58 -2.72 -9.53
C LEU A 139 3.04 -2.92 -10.94
N LEU A 140 1.82 -3.46 -11.06
CA LEU A 140 1.13 -3.53 -12.34
C LEU A 140 0.80 -2.12 -12.86
N PRO A 141 0.66 -1.93 -14.19
CA PRO A 141 0.37 -0.62 -14.77
C PRO A 141 -0.86 0.09 -14.18
N ALA A 142 -1.90 -0.66 -13.79
CA ALA A 142 -3.06 -0.11 -13.11
C ALA A 142 -2.72 0.50 -11.74
N LEU A 143 -1.90 -0.20 -10.95
CA LEU A 143 -1.44 0.30 -9.65
C LEU A 143 -0.48 1.48 -9.78
N ARG A 144 0.30 1.58 -10.88
CA ARG A 144 1.12 2.78 -11.15
C ARG A 144 0.28 4.03 -11.49
N ARG A 145 -0.95 3.86 -11.99
CA ARG A 145 -1.91 4.97 -12.13
C ARG A 145 -2.53 5.37 -10.79
N LEU A 146 -2.68 4.40 -9.89
CA LEU A 146 -3.14 4.60 -8.52
C LEU A 146 -2.06 5.29 -7.66
N LEU A 147 -0.79 4.90 -7.85
CA LEU A 147 0.41 5.40 -7.18
C LEU A 147 1.35 6.06 -8.21
N PRO A 148 1.07 7.30 -8.63
CA PRO A 148 1.90 8.00 -9.61
C PRO A 148 3.32 8.21 -9.07
N VAL A 149 4.32 7.90 -9.90
CA VAL A 149 5.75 8.03 -9.55
C VAL A 149 6.16 9.47 -9.20
N THR A 150 5.46 10.47 -9.74
CA THR A 150 5.69 11.89 -9.41
C THR A 150 5.39 12.22 -7.94
N LYS A 151 4.69 11.33 -7.23
CA LYS A 151 4.38 11.43 -5.79
C LYS A 151 5.21 10.46 -4.94
N PHE A 152 6.11 9.70 -5.55
CA PHE A 152 6.99 8.78 -4.82
C PHE A 152 8.10 9.55 -4.11
N ARG A 153 8.35 9.20 -2.85
CA ARG A 153 9.56 9.57 -2.11
C ARG A 153 10.22 8.32 -1.57
N GLU A 154 11.50 8.16 -1.85
CA GLU A 154 12.29 7.09 -1.26
C GLU A 154 12.37 7.30 0.26
N HIS A 155 11.98 6.26 1.00
CA HIS A 155 12.18 6.22 2.43
C HIS A 155 13.61 5.75 2.71
N ILE A 156 14.46 6.69 3.11
CA ILE A 156 15.81 6.40 3.58
C ILE A 156 15.74 6.18 5.08
N SER A 157 15.84 4.93 5.53
CA SER A 157 15.92 4.64 6.96
C SER A 157 17.33 4.97 7.47
N VAL A 158 17.44 5.79 8.52
CA VAL A 158 18.71 6.28 9.10
C VAL A 158 19.48 5.18 9.87
N MET A 159 19.03 3.93 9.82
CA MET A 159 19.71 2.79 10.47
C MET A 159 20.85 2.20 9.61
N ALA A 160 21.25 2.87 8.53
CA ALA A 160 22.40 2.49 7.70
C ALA A 160 23.49 3.58 7.74
N LEU A 161 24.04 3.80 8.94
CA LEU A 161 25.35 4.40 9.16
C LEU A 161 26.09 3.59 10.23
#